data_AF-A0A1M5H3Z1-F1
#
_entry.id   AF-A0A1M5H3Z1-F1
#
_cell.length_a   1.000
_cell.length_b   1.000
_cell.length_c   1.000
_cell.angle_alpha   90.00
_cell.angle_beta   90.00
_cell.angle_gamma   90.00
#
_symmetry.space_group_name_H-M   'P 1'
#
loop_
_entity.id
_entity.type
_entity.pdbx_description
1 polymer ?
#
loop_
_entity_poly.entity_id
_entity_poly.type
_entity_poly.pdbx_seq_one_letter_code
_entity_poly.pdbx_strand_id
1 'polypeptide(L)' 'MNSPEGNELEVLGILLDHYENENFPIGLPDPIEAIEFSMKQMGHNKIDLVNSIGLKSRATEILNR' A
#
# COMPACT_ATOMS: atom_id res chain seq x y z
N MET A 1 19.98 -2.09 -24.57
CA MET A 1 20.44 -0.99 -23.70
C MET A 1 21.07 0.17 -24.46
N ASN A 2 21.60 0.00 -25.69
CA ASN A 2 22.11 1.13 -26.49
C ASN A 2 21.38 1.24 -27.85
N SER A 3 20.04 1.26 -27.84
CA SER A 3 19.27 1.58 -29.05
C SER A 3 18.59 2.94 -28.88
N PRO A 4 18.28 3.67 -29.97
CA PRO A 4 17.55 4.93 -29.89
C PRO A 4 16.26 4.82 -29.08
N GLU A 5 15.51 3.73 -29.25
CA GLU A 5 14.25 3.47 -28.55
C GLU A 5 14.47 3.21 -27.06
N GLY A 6 15.58 2.54 -26.69
CA GLY A 6 15.95 2.33 -25.29
C GLY A 6 16.30 3.64 -24.58
N ASN A 7 17.03 4.52 -25.27
CA ASN A 7 17.39 5.83 -24.74
C ASN A 7 16.14 6.73 -24.59
N GLU A 8 15.21 6.67 -25.56
CA GLU A 8 13.93 7.38 -25.48
C GLU A 8 13.08 6.87 -24.31
N LEU A 9 13.00 5.55 -24.13
CA LEU A 9 12.26 4.95 -23.01
C LEU A 9 12.84 5.36 -21.64
N GLU A 10 14.17 5.43 -21.52
CA GLU A 10 14.83 5.89 -20.30
C GLU A 10 14.43 7.34 -19.95
N VAL A 11 14.49 8.24 -20.93
CA VAL A 11 14.08 9.65 -20.74
C VAL A 11 12.59 9.75 -20.39
N LEU A 12 11.73 9.00 -21.08
CA LEU A 12 10.29 8.96 -20.79
C LEU A 12 10.02 8.44 -19.37
N GLY A 13 10.76 7.43 -18.92
CA GLY A 13 10.66 6.92 -17.55
C GLY A 13 11.00 7.98 -16.50
N ILE A 14 12.06 8.75 -16.71
CA ILE A 14 12.46 9.85 -15.81
C ILE A 14 11.38 10.94 -15.77
N LEU A 15 10.84 11.32 -16.93
CA LEU A 15 9.79 12.35 -17.01
C LEU A 15 8.49 11.88 -16.34
N LEU A 16 8.13 10.61 -16.52
CA LEU A 16 6.95 10.01 -15.90
C LEU A 16 7.08 10.01 -14.38
N ASP A 17 8.21 9.52 -13.84
CA ASP A 17 8.45 9.49 -12.39
C ASP A 17 8.37 10.88 -11.77
N HIS A 18 8.96 11.89 -12.42
CA HIS A 18 8.86 13.27 -11.94
C HIS A 18 7.42 13.78 -11.94
N TYR A 19 6.67 13.56 -13.03
CA TYR A 19 5.27 13.94 -13.11
C TYR A 19 4.41 13.24 -12.07
N GLU A 20 4.61 11.94 -11.85
CA GLU A 20 3.86 11.16 -10.86
C GLU A 20 4.16 11.63 -9.44
N ASN A 21 5.43 11.90 -9.11
CA ASN A 21 5.79 12.44 -7.80
C ASN A 21 5.13 13.80 -7.49
N GLU A 22 4.96 14.66 -8.51
CA GLU A 22 4.31 15.96 -8.35
C GLU A 22 2.77 15.89 -8.32
N ASN A 23 2.17 15.02 -9.13
CA ASN A 23 0.71 15.01 -9.35
C ASN A 23 -0.02 13.88 -8.62
N PHE A 24 0.67 12.78 -8.31
CA PHE A 24 0.14 11.59 -7.65
C PHE A 24 1.02 11.19 -6.46
N PRO A 25 1.20 12.08 -5.45
CA PRO A 25 2.01 11.77 -4.29
C PRO A 25 1.48 10.51 -3.60
N ILE A 26 2.37 9.53 -3.39
CA ILE A 26 2.04 8.31 -2.67
C ILE A 26 1.81 8.69 -1.20
N GLY A 27 0.53 8.84 -0.84
CA GLY A 27 0.11 9.04 0.54
C GLY A 27 0.29 7.77 1.37
N LEU A 28 0.21 7.91 2.69
CA LEU A 28 0.07 6.74 3.55
C LEU A 28 -1.24 6.02 3.18
N PRO A 29 -1.23 4.67 3.10
CA PRO A 29 -2.48 3.93 2.97
C PRO A 29 -3.41 4.25 4.14
N ASP A 30 -4.72 4.08 3.96
CA ASP A 30 -5.63 4.20 5.11
C ASP A 30 -5.17 3.21 6.20
N PRO A 31 -5.10 3.61 7.48
CA PRO A 31 -4.58 2.74 8.54
C PRO A 31 -5.28 1.38 8.61
N ILE A 32 -6.57 1.30 8.26
CA ILE A 32 -7.33 0.05 8.22
C ILE A 32 -6.85 -0.81 7.04
N GLU A 33 -6.71 -0.21 5.85
CA GLU A 33 -6.16 -0.89 4.67
C GLU A 33 -4.73 -1.41 4.92
N ALA A 34 -3.91 -0.65 5.65
CA ALA A 34 -2.56 -1.05 6.03
C ALA A 34 -2.55 -2.28 6.97
N ILE A 35 -3.47 -2.32 7.93
CA ILE A 35 -3.66 -3.46 8.84
C ILE A 35 -4.13 -4.68 8.04
N GLU A 36 -5.14 -4.52 7.19
CA GLU A 36 -5.66 -5.62 6.37
C GLU A 36 -4.62 -6.16 5.39
N PHE A 37 -3.83 -5.28 4.77
CA PHE A 37 -2.71 -5.66 3.91
C PHE A 37 -1.68 -6.49 4.68
N SER A 38 -1.27 -6.02 5.87
CA SER A 38 -0.31 -6.72 6.72
C SER A 38 -0.81 -8.10 7.14
N MET A 39 -2.08 -8.19 7.54
CA MET A 39 -2.73 -9.45 7.88
C MET A 39 -2.74 -10.43 6.70
N LYS A 40 -3.07 -9.95 5.50
CA LYS A 40 -3.04 -10.77 4.27
C LYS A 40 -1.65 -11.32 3.97
N GLN A 41 -0.59 -10.51 4.11
CA GLN A 41 0.80 -10.96 3.91
C GLN A 41 1.21 -12.03 4.92
N MET A 42 0.69 -11.96 6.14
CA MET A 42 0.97 -12.93 7.21
C MET A 42 0.05 -14.16 7.19
N GLY A 43 -0.92 -14.22 6.26
CA GLY A 43 -1.93 -15.29 6.23
C GLY A 43 -2.95 -15.22 7.37
N HIS A 44 -3.07 -14.07 8.04
CA HIS A 44 -4.02 -13.83 9.11
C HIS A 44 -5.36 -13.30 8.57
N ASN A 45 -6.44 -13.70 9.22
CA ASN A 45 -7.79 -13.22 8.94
C ASN A 45 -8.29 -12.30 10.08
N LYS A 46 -9.40 -11.59 9.86
CA LYS A 46 -10.00 -10.65 10.85
C LYS A 46 -10.27 -11.29 12.22
N ILE A 47 -10.55 -12.58 12.25
CA ILE A 47 -10.81 -13.35 13.49
C ILE A 47 -9.50 -13.49 14.28
N ASP A 48 -8.37 -13.68 13.61
CA ASP A 48 -7.05 -13.77 14.26
C ASP A 48 -6.65 -12.45 14.94
N LEU A 49 -7.02 -11.31 14.34
CA LEU A 49 -6.84 -10.00 14.96
C LEU A 49 -7.69 -9.84 16.22
N VAL A 50 -8.97 -10.26 16.16
CA VAL A 50 -9.87 -10.26 17.32
C VAL A 50 -9.31 -11.11 18.46
N ASN A 51 -8.79 -12.29 18.14
CA ASN A 51 -8.19 -13.21 19.10
C ASN A 51 -6.89 -12.65 19.71
N SER A 52 -6.09 -11.92 18.92
CA SER A 52 -4.83 -11.31 19.37
C SER A 52 -5.04 -10.12 20.31
N ILE A 53 -6.10 -9.32 20.09
CA ILE A 53 -6.43 -8.15 20.93
C ILE A 53 -7.19 -8.56 22.20
N GLY A 54 -7.80 -9.75 22.23
CA GLY A 54 -8.49 -10.32 23.40
C GLY A 54 -9.85 -9.68 23.72
N LEU A 55 -10.20 -8.56 23.08
CA LEU A 55 -11.48 -7.86 23.22
C LEU A 55 -12.12 -7.67 21.84
N LYS A 56 -13.16 -8.45 21.54
CA LYS A 56 -13.88 -8.41 20.26
C LYS A 56 -14.45 -7.04 19.92
N SER A 57 -14.97 -6.32 20.92
CA SER A 57 -15.48 -4.95 20.74
C SER A 57 -14.39 -4.00 20.27
N ARG A 58 -13.22 -4.03 20.91
CA ARG A 58 -12.09 -3.16 20.61
C ARG A 58 -11.48 -3.44 19.22
N ALA A 59 -11.36 -4.71 18.85
CA ALA A 59 -10.89 -5.08 17.50
C ALA A 59 -11.87 -4.63 16.41
N THR A 60 -13.17 -4.68 16.69
CA THR A 60 -14.22 -4.24 15.76
C THR A 60 -14.24 -2.72 15.62
N GLU A 61 -14.06 -1.98 16.72
CA GLU A 61 -13.92 -0.51 16.73
C GLU A 61 -12.74 -0.05 15.88
N ILE A 62 -11.57 -0.68 16.03
CA ILE A 62 -10.36 -0.36 15.26
C ILE A 62 -10.57 -0.57 13.75
N LEU A 63 -11.31 -1.62 13.35
CA LEU A 63 -11.52 -1.97 11.94
C LEU A 63 -12.70 -1.23 11.27
N ASN A 64 -13.61 -0.64 12.04
CA ASN A 64 -14.83 -0.02 11.50
C ASN A 64 -14.88 1.51 11.60
N ARG A 65 -13.88 2.14 12.23
CA ARG A 65 -13.82 3.58 12.52
C ARG A 65 -14.87 4.08 13.52
#